data_AF-A0A2P9H9K2-F1
#
_entry.id   AF-A0A2P9H9K2-F1
#
_cell.length_a   1.000
_cell.length_b   1.000
_cell.length_c   1.000
_cell.angle_alpha   90.00
_cell.angle_beta   90.00
_cell.angle_gamma   90.00
#
_symmetry.space_group_name_H-M   'P 1'
#
loop_
_entity.id
_entity.type
_entity.pdbx_description
1 polymer ?
#
loop_
_entity_poly.entity_id
_entity_poly.type
_entity_poly.pdbx_seq_one_letter_code
_entity_poly.pdbx_strand_id
1 'polypeptide(L)' 'MIQSAVTEAAMTLHSIKQDNVQHSVGIVENTNILKYRVNLHLSSVIEDY' A
#
# COMPACT_ATOMS: atom_id res chain seq x y z
N MET A 1 -8.02 -1.93 -1.70
CA MET A 1 -6.81 -1.46 -2.43
C MET A 1 -5.64 -1.28 -1.48
N ILE A 2 -5.67 -0.32 -0.54
CA ILE A 2 -4.62 -0.16 0.48
C ILE A 2 -4.46 -1.46 1.29
N GLN A 3 -5.58 -2.00 1.78
CA GLN A 3 -5.59 -3.28 2.49
C GLN A 3 -4.94 -4.42 1.69
N SER A 4 -5.22 -4.52 0.39
CA SER A 4 -4.64 -5.55 -0.49
C SER A 4 -3.11 -5.42 -0.59
N ALA A 5 -2.60 -4.19 -0.73
CA ALA A 5 -1.16 -3.93 -0.78
C ALA A 5 -0.47 -4.22 0.57
N VAL A 6 -1.12 -3.89 1.69
CA VAL A 6 -0.62 -4.23 3.03
C VAL A 6 -0.63 -5.74 3.25
N THR A 7 -1.67 -6.45 2.80
CA THR A 7 -1.75 -7.92 2.88
C THR A 7 -0.65 -8.59 2.06
N GLU A 8 -0.38 -8.12 0.84
CA GLU A 8 0.72 -8.62 0.01
C GLU A 8 2.08 -8.37 0.67
N ALA A 9 2.32 -7.15 1.18
CA ALA A 9 3.55 -6.81 1.89
C ALA A 9 3.75 -7.66 3.16
N ALA A 10 2.69 -7.97 3.89
CA ALA A 10 2.73 -8.80 5.09
C ALA A 10 3.08 -10.28 4.83
N MET A 11 3.11 -10.73 3.57
CA MET A 11 3.61 -12.05 3.22
C MET A 11 5.14 -12.17 3.36
N THR A 12 5.85 -11.05 3.42
CA THR A 12 7.33 -11.01 3.49
C THR A 12 7.85 -10.10 4.60
N LEU A 13 7.17 -8.97 4.86
CA LEU A 13 7.50 -8.06 5.94
C LEU A 13 6.73 -8.45 7.21
N HIS A 14 7.45 -8.87 8.23
CA HIS A 14 6.88 -9.09 9.56
C HIS A 14 6.73 -7.76 10.31
N SER A 15 5.88 -7.72 11.33
CA SER A 15 5.74 -6.58 12.25
C SER A 15 5.53 -5.20 11.57
N ILE A 16 4.72 -5.12 10.52
CA ILE A 16 4.27 -3.84 9.96
C ILE A 16 3.48 -3.07 11.03
N LYS A 17 3.92 -1.85 11.37
CA LYS A 17 3.28 -1.02 12.41
C LYS A 17 2.49 0.14 11.83
N GLN A 18 2.88 0.60 10.65
CA GLN A 18 2.28 1.77 10.04
C GLN A 18 2.31 1.66 8.52
N ASP A 19 1.19 2.05 7.90
CA ASP A 19 1.08 2.36 6.49
C ASP A 19 0.78 3.86 6.31
N ASN A 20 1.54 4.51 5.43
CA ASN A 20 1.34 5.92 5.10
C ASN A 20 1.12 6.08 3.60
N VAL A 21 0.01 6.72 3.23
CA VAL A 21 -0.29 7.04 1.82
C VAL A 21 0.55 8.23 1.39
N GLN A 22 1.49 7.99 0.48
CA GLN A 22 2.30 9.07 -0.07
C GLN A 22 1.62 9.75 -1.27
N HIS A 23 1.03 8.93 -2.14
CA HIS A 23 0.41 9.43 -3.35
C HIS A 23 -0.73 8.52 -3.78
N SER A 24 -1.81 9.12 -4.29
CA SER A 24 -2.96 8.39 -4.84
C SER A 24 -3.29 8.97 -6.20
N VAL A 25 -3.34 8.11 -7.22
CA VAL A 25 -3.63 8.49 -8.61
C VAL A 25 -4.80 7.69 -9.10
N GLY A 26 -5.78 8.38 -9.71
CA GLY A 26 -6.81 7.75 -10.51
C GLY A 26 -6.39 7.74 -11.98
N ILE A 27 -6.46 6.59 -12.63
CA ILE A 27 -6.36 6.46 -14.09
C ILE A 27 -7.78 6.59 -14.63
N VAL A 28 -8.04 7.66 -15.38
CA VAL A 28 -9.36 7.99 -15.92
C VAL A 28 -9.36 7.76 -17.43
N GLU A 29 -10.43 7.17 -17.94
CA GLU A 29 -10.71 7.10 -19.38
C GLU A 29 -12.12 7.62 -19.65
N ASN A 30 -12.24 8.50 -20.64
CA ASN A 30 -13.41 9.34 -20.90
C ASN A 30 -13.79 10.19 -19.68
N THR A 31 -14.57 9.63 -18.76
CA THR A 31 -15.07 10.25 -17.53
C THR A 31 -15.15 9.26 -16.37
N ASN A 32 -14.76 8.00 -16.60
CA ASN A 32 -14.82 6.95 -15.60
C ASN A 32 -13.43 6.66 -15.06
N ILE A 33 -13.33 6.50 -13.76
CA ILE A 33 -12.10 6.04 -13.13
C ILE A 33 -11.97 4.55 -13.39
N LEU A 34 -10.99 4.16 -14.21
CA LEU A 34 -10.73 2.76 -14.55
C LEU A 34 -9.97 2.05 -13.44
N LYS A 35 -8.98 2.72 -12.85
CA LYS A 35 -8.10 2.15 -11.82
C LYS A 35 -7.66 3.23 -10.85
N TYR A 36 -7.43 2.83 -9.61
CA TYR A 36 -6.68 3.62 -8.66
C TYR A 36 -5.31 2.98 -8.45
N ARG A 37 -4.28 3.79 -8.32
CA ARG A 37 -2.94 3.39 -7.89
C ARG A 37 -2.60 4.19 -6.65
N VAL A 38 -2.32 3.48 -5.56
CA VAL A 38 -1.93 4.09 -4.28
C VAL A 38 -0.51 3.66 -3.96
N ASN A 39 0.37 4.64 -3.78
CA ASN A 39 1.73 4.41 -3.31
C ASN A 39 1.74 4.52 -1.79
N LEU A 40 2.17 3.45 -1.13
CA LEU A 40 2.26 3.36 0.32
C LEU A 40 3.71 3.33 0.75
N HIS A 41 4.02 4.03 1.84
CA HIS A 41 5.24 3.82 2.61
C HIS A 41 4.88 2.98 3.83
N LEU A 42 5.46 1.79 3.93
CA LEU A 42 5.24 0.87 5.05
C LEU A 42 6.44 0.93 5.99
N SER A 43 6.16 1.02 7.30
CA SER A 43 7.17 0.96 8.34
C SER A 43 6.98 -0.35 9.13
N SER A 44 8.06 -1.12 9.21
CA SER A 44 8.15 -2.38 9.95
C SER A 44 9.31 -2.30 10.94
N VAL A 45 9.15 -3.00 12.07
CA VAL A 45 10.21 -3.17 13.07
C VAL A 45 10.88 -4.53 12.84
N ILE A 46 12.21 -4.52 12.70
CA ILE A 46 13.01 -5.74 12.68
C ILE A 46 13.24 -6.12 14.14
N GLU A 47 12.62 -7.21 14.58
CA GLU A 47 12.90 -7.81 15.88
C GLU A 47 14.06 -8.80 15.69
N ASP A 48 15.24 -8.45 16.22
CA ASP A 48 16.37 -9.38 16.30
C ASP A 48 16.04 -10.45 17.36
N TYR A 49 15.95 -11.71 16.92
CA TYR A 49 15.76 -12.89 17.77
C TYR A 49 17.11 -13.47 18.22
#